data_AF-A0A0A9XH30-F1
#
_entry.id   AF-A0A0A9XH30-F1
#
_cell.length_a   1.000
_cell.length_b   1.000
_cell.length_c   1.000
_cell.angle_alpha   90.00
_cell.angle_beta   90.00
_cell.angle_gamma   90.00
#
_symmetry.space_group_name_H-M   'P 1'
#
loop_
_entity.id
_entity.type
_entity.pdbx_description
1 polymer ?
#
loop_
_entity_poly.entity_id
_entity_poly.type
_entity_poly.pdbx_seq_one_letter_code
_entity_poly.pdbx_strand_id
1 'polypeptide(L)'
;ERQGSVEGLAYGAIENSLYWTCNNIATIFKMSLSVNSSTPETVLKLAPLDKPRGIAVDVCDSRLYWTNWNNQHPSIQRSFTNGRLMESIITTDIRMPNAIALDDLTQKLFWADARLDKIERCELDGSDRVILTDAVPQHPFAMAVYGEYIYWTDWVVHSVVRANKFTGADVVHLRRDVGRPM
;
A
#
# COMPACT_ATOMS: atom_id res chain seq x y z
N GLU A 1 -8.98 -1.18 24.65
CA GLU A 1 -8.92 -2.52 24.03
C GLU A 1 -7.63 -2.64 23.22
N ARG A 2 -6.98 -3.81 23.18
CA ARG A 2 -5.77 -3.97 22.36
C ARG A 2 -6.15 -3.83 20.89
N GLN A 3 -5.65 -2.80 20.22
CA GLN A 3 -5.72 -2.72 18.76
C GLN A 3 -5.00 -3.94 18.17
N GLY A 4 -5.49 -4.39 17.03
CA GLY A 4 -4.94 -5.52 16.31
C GLY A 4 -3.51 -5.29 15.79
N SER A 5 -2.98 -6.23 15.01
CA SER A 5 -1.69 -6.04 14.32
C SER A 5 -1.85 -4.92 13.30
N VAL A 6 -1.37 -3.72 13.63
CA VAL A 6 -1.35 -2.57 12.72
C VAL A 6 -0.19 -2.75 11.76
N GLU A 7 -0.49 -2.81 10.45
CA GLU A 7 0.52 -3.13 9.43
C GLU A 7 0.85 -1.96 8.51
N GLY A 8 -0.10 -1.05 8.29
CA GLY A 8 0.08 0.12 7.44
C GLY A 8 -0.60 1.34 8.03
N LEU A 9 -0.01 2.52 7.79
CA LEU A 9 -0.49 3.82 8.26
C LEU A 9 -0.38 4.84 7.11
N ALA A 10 -1.44 5.61 6.91
CA ALA A 10 -1.46 6.71 5.96
C ALA A 10 -2.09 7.96 6.58
N TYR A 11 -1.65 9.13 6.13
CA TYR A 11 -2.15 10.42 6.58
C TYR A 11 -2.92 11.12 5.45
N GLY A 12 -4.18 11.45 5.70
CA GLY A 12 -4.99 12.28 4.81
C GLY A 12 -4.95 13.74 5.24
N ALA A 13 -4.17 14.56 4.54
CA ALA A 13 -3.90 15.95 4.94
C ALA A 13 -5.14 16.85 4.94
N ILE A 14 -6.05 16.68 3.97
CA ILE A 14 -7.26 17.51 3.85
C ILE A 14 -8.25 17.20 4.99
N GLU A 15 -8.44 15.93 5.30
CA GLU A 15 -9.31 15.48 6.39
C GLU A 15 -8.63 15.54 7.77
N ASN A 16 -7.35 15.91 7.82
CA ASN A 16 -6.49 15.86 9.00
C ASN A 16 -6.69 14.56 9.80
N SER A 17 -6.61 13.43 9.11
CA SER A 17 -6.98 12.12 9.66
C SER A 17 -5.92 11.07 9.36
N LEU A 18 -5.68 10.18 10.33
CA LEU A 18 -4.86 8.98 10.15
C LEU A 18 -5.76 7.82 9.77
N TYR A 19 -5.27 6.98 8.85
CA TYR A 19 -5.90 5.73 8.45
C TYR A 19 -4.91 4.59 8.65
N TRP A 20 -5.36 3.46 9.18
CA TRP A 20 -4.49 2.30 9.32
C TRP A 20 -5.23 1.00 9.13
N THR A 21 -4.47 -0.01 8.70
CA THR A 21 -4.93 -1.36 8.47
C THR A 21 -4.66 -2.21 9.70
N CYS A 22 -5.63 -3.02 10.09
CA CYS A 22 -5.46 -4.05 11.11
C CYS A 22 -5.68 -5.42 10.47
N ASN A 23 -4.59 -6.17 10.32
CA ASN A 23 -4.57 -7.45 9.61
C ASN A 23 -5.34 -8.54 10.36
N ASN A 24 -5.05 -8.72 11.66
CA ASN A 24 -5.63 -9.80 12.47
C ASN A 24 -7.16 -9.73 12.66
N ILE A 25 -7.77 -8.55 12.48
CA ILE A 25 -9.23 -8.35 12.56
C ILE A 25 -9.82 -7.85 11.24
N ALA A 26 -9.04 -7.89 10.15
CA ALA A 26 -9.46 -7.52 8.80
C ALA A 26 -10.24 -6.18 8.75
N THR A 27 -9.70 -5.12 9.35
CA THR A 27 -10.42 -3.84 9.53
C THR A 27 -9.52 -2.67 9.15
N ILE A 28 -10.12 -1.64 8.55
CA ILE A 28 -9.48 -0.34 8.30
C ILE A 28 -10.11 0.68 9.26
N PHE A 29 -9.25 1.39 9.98
CA PHE A 29 -9.64 2.41 10.94
C PHE A 29 -9.28 3.81 10.45
N LYS A 30 -9.94 4.81 11.04
CA LYS A 30 -9.67 6.22 10.89
C LYS A 30 -9.62 6.90 12.25
N MET A 31 -8.79 7.91 12.41
CA MET A 31 -8.85 8.83 13.54
C MET A 31 -8.64 10.26 13.05
N SER A 32 -9.61 11.13 13.33
CA SER A 32 -9.45 12.56 13.10
C SER A 32 -8.52 13.15 14.17
N LEU A 33 -7.55 13.93 13.74
CA LEU A 33 -6.64 14.67 14.61
C LEU A 33 -7.17 16.05 14.99
N SER A 34 -8.27 16.49 14.35
CA SER A 34 -8.93 17.78 14.62
C SER A 34 -9.86 17.73 15.83
N VAL A 35 -10.30 16.54 16.22
CA VAL A 35 -11.21 16.33 17.35
C VAL A 35 -10.42 15.66 18.47
N ASN A 36 -10.61 16.10 19.71
CA ASN A 36 -10.10 15.39 20.90
C ASN A 36 -10.88 14.08 21.15
N SER A 37 -11.06 13.26 20.13
CA SER A 37 -11.60 11.92 20.22
C SER A 37 -10.46 10.95 20.49
N SER A 38 -10.59 10.16 21.55
CA SER A 38 -9.64 9.10 21.86
C SER A 38 -10.02 7.77 21.19
N THR A 39 -11.12 7.71 20.45
CA THR A 39 -11.64 6.46 19.87
C THR A 39 -11.52 6.45 18.35
N PRO A 40 -10.86 5.42 17.77
CA PRO A 40 -10.81 5.25 16.33
C PRO A 40 -12.19 4.89 15.76
N GLU A 41 -12.50 5.43 14.60
CA GLU A 41 -13.68 5.09 13.82
C GLU A 41 -13.37 3.92 12.89
N THR A 42 -14.31 2.97 12.76
CA THR A 42 -14.19 1.89 11.77
C THR A 42 -14.64 2.43 10.41
N VAL A 43 -13.73 2.45 9.44
CA VAL A 43 -14.05 2.80 8.04
C VAL A 43 -14.67 1.60 7.35
N LEU A 44 -14.01 0.45 7.45
CA LEU A 44 -14.40 -0.78 6.76
C LEU A 44 -14.06 -2.00 7.59
N LYS A 45 -14.99 -2.95 7.66
CA LYS A 45 -14.75 -4.31 8.14
C LYS A 45 -14.79 -5.26 6.94
N LEU A 46 -13.64 -5.84 6.63
CA LEU A 46 -13.42 -6.72 5.48
C LEU A 46 -13.84 -8.16 5.80
N ALA A 47 -13.66 -9.08 4.84
CA ALA A 47 -13.98 -10.48 5.08
C ALA A 47 -13.01 -11.09 6.11
N PRO A 48 -13.41 -12.10 6.91
CA PRO A 48 -12.58 -12.64 7.99
C PRO A 48 -11.20 -13.20 7.58
N LEU A 49 -11.04 -13.57 6.30
CA LEU A 49 -9.78 -14.09 5.75
C LEU A 49 -8.94 -13.02 5.05
N ASP A 50 -9.47 -11.81 4.91
CA ASP A 50 -8.73 -10.68 4.34
C ASP A 50 -7.64 -10.22 5.29
N LYS A 51 -6.54 -9.79 4.68
CA LYS A 51 -5.34 -9.39 5.39
C LYS A 51 -4.88 -8.06 4.80
N PRO A 52 -5.54 -6.95 5.17
CA PRO A 52 -5.12 -5.63 4.71
C PRO A 52 -3.73 -5.32 5.27
N ARG A 53 -2.84 -4.78 4.43
CA ARG A 53 -1.46 -4.44 4.85
C ARG A 53 -1.07 -3.02 4.48
N GLY A 54 -0.53 -2.79 3.29
CA GLY A 54 -0.18 -1.45 2.83
C GLY A 54 -1.44 -0.62 2.61
N ILE A 55 -1.37 0.69 2.91
CA ILE A 55 -2.46 1.64 2.69
C ILE A 55 -1.93 2.97 2.17
N ALA A 56 -2.65 3.57 1.23
CA ALA A 56 -2.41 4.90 0.68
C ALA A 56 -3.73 5.68 0.62
N VAL A 57 -3.65 7.01 0.70
CA VAL A 57 -4.81 7.92 0.67
C VAL A 57 -4.64 8.83 -0.54
N ASP A 58 -5.65 8.86 -1.41
CA ASP A 58 -5.80 9.94 -2.38
C ASP A 58 -6.63 11.05 -1.71
N VAL A 59 -5.95 12.14 -1.37
CA VAL A 59 -6.57 13.27 -0.68
C VAL A 59 -7.50 14.07 -1.61
N CYS A 60 -7.25 14.06 -2.91
CA CYS A 60 -8.00 14.85 -3.88
C CYS A 60 -9.39 14.25 -4.16
N ASP A 61 -9.46 12.92 -4.35
CA ASP A 61 -10.73 12.21 -4.58
C ASP A 61 -11.31 11.54 -3.32
N SER A 62 -10.69 11.77 -2.15
CA SER A 62 -11.11 11.20 -0.86
C SER A 62 -11.24 9.68 -0.92
N ARG A 63 -10.21 9.01 -1.46
CA ARG A 63 -10.17 7.55 -1.59
C ARG A 63 -9.04 6.92 -0.77
N LEU A 64 -9.29 5.68 -0.37
CA LEU A 64 -8.32 4.80 0.24
C LEU A 64 -7.98 3.69 -0.73
N TYR A 65 -6.71 3.34 -0.79
CA TYR A 65 -6.16 2.22 -1.54
C TYR A 65 -5.40 1.33 -0.58
N TRP A 66 -5.62 0.03 -0.62
CA TRP A 66 -4.87 -0.90 0.23
C TRP A 66 -4.56 -2.20 -0.46
N THR A 67 -3.50 -2.84 0.01
CA THR A 67 -3.18 -4.21 -0.37
C THR A 67 -3.92 -5.20 0.50
N ASN A 68 -4.41 -6.29 -0.08
CA ASN A 68 -5.02 -7.41 0.62
C ASN A 68 -4.31 -8.72 0.21
N TRP A 69 -3.52 -9.28 1.12
CA TRP A 69 -2.82 -10.56 0.88
C TRP A 69 -3.63 -11.77 1.37
N ASN A 70 -4.93 -11.78 1.05
CA ASN A 70 -5.78 -12.94 1.25
C ASN A 70 -5.20 -14.15 0.49
N ASN A 71 -5.12 -15.30 1.15
CA ASN A 71 -4.48 -16.51 0.58
C ASN A 71 -5.23 -17.06 -0.65
N GLN A 72 -6.54 -16.82 -0.76
CA GLN A 72 -7.39 -17.33 -1.85
C GLN A 72 -7.72 -16.24 -2.87
N HIS A 73 -7.96 -15.01 -2.40
CA HIS A 73 -8.39 -13.88 -3.23
C HIS A 73 -7.51 -12.64 -3.00
N PRO A 74 -6.19 -12.72 -3.26
CA PRO A 74 -5.29 -11.59 -3.11
C PRO A 74 -5.70 -10.46 -4.05
N SER A 75 -5.61 -9.22 -3.59
CA SER A 75 -6.10 -8.07 -4.35
C SER A 75 -5.46 -6.75 -3.95
N ILE A 76 -5.56 -5.77 -4.85
CA ILE A 76 -5.51 -4.35 -4.51
C ILE A 76 -6.95 -3.83 -4.50
N GLN A 77 -7.33 -3.18 -3.43
CA GLN A 77 -8.70 -2.73 -3.20
C GLN A 77 -8.73 -1.22 -2.97
N ARG A 78 -9.88 -0.61 -3.26
CA ARG A 78 -10.13 0.80 -2.99
C ARG A 78 -11.54 1.05 -2.46
N SER A 79 -11.74 2.18 -1.80
CA SER A 79 -13.03 2.71 -1.38
C SER A 79 -12.93 4.21 -1.14
N PHE A 80 -14.05 4.90 -0.91
CA PHE A 80 -14.00 6.25 -0.33
C PHE A 80 -13.48 6.22 1.11
N THR A 81 -12.99 7.35 1.62
CA THR A 81 -12.51 7.49 3.01
C THR A 81 -13.58 7.26 4.07
N ASN A 82 -14.86 7.22 3.67
CA ASN A 82 -16.01 6.85 4.49
C ASN A 82 -16.43 5.36 4.36
N GLY A 83 -15.65 4.56 3.61
CA GLY A 83 -15.87 3.12 3.41
C GLY A 83 -16.88 2.75 2.32
N ARG A 84 -17.49 3.72 1.63
CA ARG A 84 -18.44 3.43 0.55
C ARG A 84 -17.75 3.02 -0.74
N LEU A 85 -18.50 2.28 -1.58
CA LEU A 85 -18.08 1.80 -2.90
C LEU A 85 -16.74 1.05 -2.85
N MET A 86 -16.62 0.13 -1.90
CA MET A 86 -15.47 -0.77 -1.84
C MET A 86 -15.45 -1.67 -3.07
N GLU A 87 -14.32 -1.71 -3.77
CA GLU A 87 -14.10 -2.58 -4.92
C GLU A 87 -12.66 -3.10 -4.98
N SER A 88 -12.47 -4.26 -5.63
CA SER A 88 -11.14 -4.81 -5.92
C SER A 88 -10.75 -4.41 -7.34
N ILE A 89 -9.69 -3.61 -7.49
CA ILE A 89 -9.23 -3.09 -8.78
C ILE A 89 -8.18 -3.98 -9.44
N ILE A 90 -7.41 -4.73 -8.65
CA ILE A 90 -6.48 -5.75 -9.14
C ILE A 90 -6.81 -7.08 -8.47
N THR A 91 -7.08 -8.12 -9.26
CA THR A 91 -7.45 -9.47 -8.77
C THR A 91 -6.73 -10.61 -9.50
N THR A 92 -5.96 -10.28 -10.55
CA THR A 92 -5.25 -11.25 -11.40
C THR A 92 -3.75 -11.09 -11.22
N ASP A 93 -3.00 -12.18 -11.41
CA ASP A 93 -1.53 -12.19 -11.34
C ASP A 93 -0.96 -11.39 -10.14
N ILE A 94 -1.53 -11.67 -8.97
CA ILE A 94 -1.23 -11.05 -7.68
C ILE A 94 -1.31 -12.14 -6.61
N ARG A 95 -0.42 -12.10 -5.61
CA ARG A 95 -0.27 -13.15 -4.60
C ARG A 95 -0.02 -12.59 -3.21
N MET A 96 1.01 -11.77 -3.03
CA MET A 96 1.36 -11.20 -1.73
C MET A 96 1.69 -9.71 -1.88
N PRO A 97 0.69 -8.87 -2.16
CA PRO A 97 0.89 -7.44 -2.27
C PRO A 97 1.18 -6.87 -0.87
N ASN A 98 2.42 -6.48 -0.65
CA ASN A 98 2.89 -6.02 0.67
C ASN A 98 2.86 -4.50 0.77
N ALA A 99 3.44 -3.84 -0.23
CA ALA A 99 3.64 -2.41 -0.25
C ALA A 99 2.73 -1.75 -1.28
N ILE A 100 2.28 -0.53 -0.99
CA ILE A 100 1.52 0.31 -1.91
C ILE A 100 1.90 1.76 -1.69
N ALA A 101 1.97 2.52 -2.77
CA ALA A 101 2.16 3.96 -2.72
C ALA A 101 1.39 4.60 -3.87
N LEU A 102 1.02 5.87 -3.68
CA LEU A 102 0.30 6.67 -4.66
C LEU A 102 1.16 7.89 -5.00
N ASP A 103 1.16 8.26 -6.28
CA ASP A 103 1.74 9.51 -6.75
C ASP A 103 0.62 10.49 -7.09
N ASP A 104 0.40 11.46 -6.20
CA ASP A 104 -0.69 12.44 -6.33
C ASP A 104 -0.57 13.28 -7.61
N LEU A 105 0.65 13.53 -8.08
CA LEU A 105 0.88 14.40 -9.25
C LEU A 105 0.55 13.68 -10.55
N THR A 106 0.91 12.40 -10.65
CA THR A 106 0.69 11.61 -11.89
C THR A 106 -0.54 10.73 -11.82
N GLN A 107 -1.22 10.70 -10.66
CA GLN A 107 -2.41 9.88 -10.39
C GLN A 107 -2.16 8.41 -10.73
N LYS A 108 -1.01 7.90 -10.26
CA LYS A 108 -0.60 6.50 -10.46
C LYS A 108 -0.52 5.77 -9.13
N LEU A 109 -0.95 4.51 -9.17
CA LEU A 109 -0.82 3.58 -8.07
C LEU A 109 0.37 2.66 -8.34
N PHE A 110 1.21 2.47 -7.33
CA PHE A 110 2.35 1.56 -7.36
C PHE A 110 2.19 0.53 -6.25
N TRP A 111 2.50 -0.73 -6.52
CA TRP A 111 2.55 -1.76 -5.48
C TRP A 111 3.65 -2.76 -5.73
N ALA A 112 4.06 -3.43 -4.65
CA ALA A 112 5.05 -4.49 -4.71
C ALA A 112 4.42 -5.82 -4.26
N ASP A 113 4.60 -6.85 -5.07
CA ASP A 113 4.23 -8.22 -4.73
C ASP A 113 5.46 -9.00 -4.27
N ALA A 114 5.47 -9.39 -3.00
CA ALA A 114 6.59 -10.07 -2.37
C ALA A 114 6.61 -11.59 -2.59
N ARG A 115 5.63 -12.12 -3.32
CA ARG A 115 5.59 -13.54 -3.72
C ARG A 115 5.86 -13.71 -5.21
N LEU A 116 5.55 -12.70 -6.02
CA LEU A 116 5.82 -12.67 -7.46
C LEU A 116 7.07 -11.87 -7.82
N ASP A 117 7.78 -11.32 -6.84
CA ASP A 117 9.07 -10.66 -7.03
C ASP A 117 9.02 -9.55 -8.09
N LYS A 118 7.96 -8.71 -8.00
CA LYS A 118 7.74 -7.61 -8.94
C LYS A 118 7.13 -6.38 -8.30
N ILE A 119 7.40 -5.23 -8.92
CA ILE A 119 6.73 -3.96 -8.67
C ILE A 119 5.96 -3.57 -9.93
N GLU A 120 4.73 -3.12 -9.74
CA GLU A 120 3.81 -2.80 -10.80
C GLU A 120 3.21 -1.41 -10.60
N ARG A 121 2.69 -0.84 -11.69
CA ARG A 121 2.03 0.46 -11.72
C ARG A 121 0.74 0.36 -12.53
N CYS A 122 -0.30 1.09 -12.13
CA CYS A 122 -1.53 1.25 -12.91
C CYS A 122 -2.13 2.65 -12.73
N GLU A 123 -3.18 2.95 -13.48
CA GLU A 123 -4.10 4.05 -13.15
C GLU A 123 -4.80 3.80 -11.81
N LEU A 124 -5.38 4.83 -11.21
CA LEU A 124 -6.09 4.73 -9.93
C LEU A 124 -7.34 3.81 -9.98
N ASP A 125 -7.82 3.41 -11.15
CA ASP A 125 -8.90 2.42 -11.32
C ASP A 125 -8.43 1.01 -11.65
N GLY A 126 -7.11 0.78 -11.69
CA GLY A 126 -6.52 -0.50 -12.03
C GLY A 126 -6.26 -0.71 -13.52
N SER A 127 -6.68 0.21 -14.39
CA SER A 127 -6.40 0.17 -15.82
C SER A 127 -4.94 0.50 -16.14
N ASP A 128 -4.51 0.24 -17.37
CA ASP A 128 -3.15 0.46 -17.87
C ASP A 128 -2.05 -0.09 -16.94
N ARG A 129 -2.30 -1.29 -16.42
CA ARG A 129 -1.35 -2.03 -15.57
C ARG A 129 -0.08 -2.39 -16.34
N VAL A 130 1.06 -2.04 -15.77
CA VAL A 130 2.40 -2.31 -16.29
C VAL A 130 3.27 -2.91 -15.20
N ILE A 131 4.03 -3.96 -15.53
CA ILE A 131 5.14 -4.45 -14.69
C ILE A 131 6.29 -3.46 -14.86
N LEU A 132 6.65 -2.78 -13.78
CA LEU A 132 7.67 -1.74 -13.79
C LEU A 132 9.06 -2.35 -13.60
N THR A 133 9.20 -3.28 -12.65
CA THR A 133 10.44 -4.05 -12.46
C THR A 133 10.10 -5.43 -11.91
N ASP A 134 10.82 -6.45 -12.39
CA ASP A 134 10.76 -7.83 -11.97
C ASP A 134 12.15 -8.34 -11.53
N ALA A 135 12.16 -9.40 -10.70
CA ALA A 135 13.33 -10.09 -10.16
C ALA A 135 14.29 -9.27 -9.26
N VAL A 136 14.28 -7.94 -9.35
CA VAL A 136 15.01 -7.04 -8.46
C VAL A 136 14.40 -7.04 -7.05
N PRO A 137 13.08 -6.80 -6.86
CA PRO A 137 12.46 -7.02 -5.56
C PRO A 137 12.35 -8.51 -5.28
N GLN A 138 12.78 -8.96 -4.10
CA GLN A 138 12.70 -10.36 -3.66
C GLN A 138 11.79 -10.53 -2.45
N HIS A 139 11.74 -9.52 -1.58
CA HIS A 139 10.76 -9.49 -0.50
C HIS A 139 10.45 -8.05 -0.06
N PRO A 140 9.87 -7.24 -0.95
CA PRO A 140 9.52 -5.86 -0.67
C PRO A 140 8.50 -5.75 0.48
N PHE A 141 8.65 -4.71 1.32
CA PHE A 141 7.77 -4.52 2.49
C PHE A 141 7.06 -3.18 2.50
N ALA A 142 7.80 -2.07 2.47
CA ALA A 142 7.27 -0.70 2.41
C ALA A 142 7.69 -0.02 1.11
N MET A 143 6.91 0.98 0.68
CA MET A 143 7.16 1.72 -0.55
C MET A 143 6.84 3.21 -0.37
N ALA A 144 7.59 4.04 -1.07
CA ALA A 144 7.33 5.48 -1.20
C ALA A 144 7.60 5.93 -2.64
N VAL A 145 6.99 7.05 -3.02
CA VAL A 145 7.24 7.71 -4.31
C VAL A 145 7.67 9.14 -4.05
N TYR A 146 8.72 9.58 -4.74
CA TYR A 146 9.16 10.98 -4.69
C TYR A 146 9.93 11.36 -5.96
N GLY A 147 9.55 12.49 -6.56
CA GLY A 147 10.15 12.96 -7.80
C GLY A 147 9.94 11.94 -8.92
N GLU A 148 11.01 11.55 -9.60
CA GLU A 148 10.99 10.58 -10.71
C GLU A 148 11.19 9.13 -10.25
N TYR A 149 11.16 8.87 -8.95
CA TYR A 149 11.60 7.59 -8.41
C TYR A 149 10.57 6.95 -7.49
N ILE A 150 10.56 5.62 -7.54
CA ILE A 150 9.99 4.77 -6.50
C ILE A 150 11.09 4.28 -5.57
N TYR A 151 10.75 4.07 -4.31
CA TYR A 151 11.63 3.61 -3.26
C TYR A 151 10.95 2.47 -2.53
N TRP A 152 11.68 1.41 -2.22
CA TRP A 152 11.15 0.33 -1.41
C TRP A 152 12.18 -0.24 -0.45
N THR A 153 11.68 -0.79 0.64
CA THR A 153 12.46 -1.63 1.52
C THR A 153 12.35 -3.08 1.07
N ASP A 154 13.45 -3.81 1.09
CA ASP A 154 13.46 -5.23 0.74
C ASP A 154 14.14 -6.05 1.84
N TRP A 155 13.40 -7.05 2.35
CA TRP A 155 13.82 -7.84 3.48
C TRP A 155 14.89 -8.88 3.14
N VAL A 156 14.89 -9.41 1.92
CA VAL A 156 15.87 -10.41 1.47
C VAL A 156 17.13 -9.75 0.94
N VAL A 157 16.98 -8.63 0.23
CA VAL A 157 18.11 -7.84 -0.28
C VAL A 157 18.75 -7.00 0.84
N HIS A 158 18.15 -6.96 2.04
CA HIS A 158 18.62 -6.22 3.21
C HIS A 158 18.93 -4.76 2.89
N SER A 159 18.08 -4.13 2.08
CA SER A 159 18.38 -2.82 1.51
C SER A 159 17.17 -1.91 1.41
N VAL A 160 17.44 -0.61 1.39
CA VAL A 160 16.55 0.39 0.79
C VAL A 160 16.99 0.58 -0.65
N VAL A 161 16.06 0.38 -1.58
CA VAL A 161 16.32 0.38 -3.02
C VAL A 161 15.47 1.45 -3.69
N ARG A 162 15.95 2.00 -4.79
CA ARG A 162 15.26 2.99 -5.62
C ARG A 162 15.35 2.61 -7.09
N ALA A 163 14.30 2.90 -7.86
CA ALA A 163 14.28 2.79 -9.32
C ALA A 163 13.48 3.93 -9.95
N ASN A 164 13.68 4.21 -11.23
CA ASN A 164 12.89 5.20 -11.98
C ASN A 164 11.41 4.76 -12.06
N LYS A 165 10.48 5.64 -11.69
CA LYS A 165 9.04 5.30 -11.60
C LYS A 165 8.33 5.13 -12.95
N PHE A 166 8.98 5.54 -14.03
CA PHE A 166 8.42 5.47 -15.39
C PHE A 166 8.91 4.25 -16.16
N THR A 167 10.18 3.89 -15.97
CA THR A 167 10.84 2.83 -16.74
C THR A 167 11.25 1.61 -15.90
N GLY A 168 11.29 1.74 -14.58
CA GLY A 168 11.83 0.71 -13.68
C GLY A 168 13.36 0.55 -13.73
N ALA A 169 14.03 1.35 -14.55
CA ALA A 169 15.48 1.35 -14.69
C ALA A 169 16.17 2.09 -13.54
N ASP A 170 17.49 2.26 -13.65
CA ASP A 170 18.33 3.00 -12.70
C ASP A 170 18.18 2.52 -11.25
N VAL A 171 18.19 1.19 -11.08
CA VAL A 171 18.11 0.54 -9.78
C VAL A 171 19.36 0.86 -8.96
N VAL A 172 19.16 1.45 -7.77
CA VAL A 172 20.23 1.82 -6.84
C VAL A 172 19.89 1.35 -5.43
N HIS A 173 20.85 0.69 -4.77
CA HIS A 173 20.78 0.39 -3.34
C HIS A 173 21.24 1.61 -2.55
N LEU A 174 20.31 2.37 -1.99
CA LEU A 174 20.58 3.58 -1.23
C LEU A 174 21.22 3.27 0.12
N ARG A 175 20.79 2.16 0.74
CA ARG A 175 21.34 1.67 1.99
C ARG A 175 21.35 0.15 1.97
N ARG A 176 22.49 -0.46 2.30
CA ARG A 176 22.65 -1.91 2.46
C ARG A 176 22.77 -2.29 3.94
N ASP A 177 22.75 -3.59 4.20
CA ASP A 177 22.92 -4.21 5.51
C ASP A 177 21.84 -3.77 6.53
N VAL A 178 20.61 -3.58 6.05
CA VAL A 178 19.45 -3.30 6.89
C VAL A 178 18.84 -4.63 7.34
N GLY A 179 18.90 -4.92 8.65
CA GLY A 179 18.54 -6.24 9.17
C GLY A 179 17.08 -6.63 9.00
N ARG A 180 16.15 -5.69 9.24
CA ARG A 180 14.69 -5.89 9.07
C ARG A 180 14.04 -4.60 8.57
N PRO A 181 14.19 -4.28 7.28
CA PRO A 181 13.61 -3.07 6.71
C PRO A 181 12.11 -3.30 6.46
N MET A 182 11.32 -3.15 7.53
CA MET A 182 9.85 -3.14 7.52
C MET A 182 9.33 -1.71 7.55
#